data_AF-A0A1W9TU95-F1
#
_entry.id   AF-A0A1W9TU95-F1
#
_cell.length_a   1.000
_cell.length_b   1.000
_cell.length_c   1.000
_cell.angle_alpha   90.00
_cell.angle_beta   90.00
_cell.angle_gamma   90.00
#
_symmetry.space_group_name_H-M   'P 1'
#
loop_
_entity.id
_entity.type
_entity.pdbx_description
1 polymer ?
#
loop_
_entity_poly.entity_id
_entity_poly.type
_entity_poly.pdbx_seq_one_letter_code
_entity_poly.pdbx_strand_id
1 'polypeptide(L)'
;MKVRWKYQWKYRWKRRWKHKTKMENLSTIAAIATPQGTGGIGIIRISGPEAVTLSASVFRRGCKKHDNITQDKRTLNGKNLSLPYQSHKLYHGYIFDPETNRDIDEVLFVIMKKPNSYTREDVVEIQAHSGPFVLRVILEILIQKGVQLAGPGEFTKRAFLNGRLFQIFEKFFLTF
;
A
#
# COMPACT_ATOMS: atom_id res chain seq x y z
N MET A 1 4.45 -32.62 42.62
CA MET A 1 5.34 -32.99 41.49
C MET A 1 5.07 -32.09 40.29
N LYS A 2 6.08 -31.34 39.82
CA LYS A 2 5.98 -30.32 38.76
C LYS A 2 5.85 -30.95 37.37
N VAL A 3 4.78 -30.64 36.64
CA VAL A 3 4.63 -31.01 35.22
C VAL A 3 5.35 -29.98 34.35
N ARG A 4 6.59 -30.32 33.97
CA ARG A 4 7.55 -29.46 33.27
C ARG A 4 7.62 -29.79 31.77
N TRP A 5 6.55 -29.55 31.00
CA TRP A 5 6.54 -29.90 29.55
C TRP A 5 5.83 -28.93 28.57
N LYS A 6 5.26 -27.80 29.01
CA LYS A 6 4.44 -26.95 28.08
C LYS A 6 5.16 -25.83 27.31
N TYR A 7 6.47 -25.60 27.50
CA TYR A 7 7.10 -24.38 26.96
C TYR A 7 8.37 -24.58 26.11
N GLN A 8 8.77 -25.81 25.80
CA GLN A 8 10.01 -26.04 25.04
C GLN A 8 9.91 -25.74 23.53
N TRP A 9 8.70 -25.72 22.97
CA TRP A 9 8.50 -25.45 21.54
C TRP A 9 8.59 -23.95 21.20
N LYS A 10 8.13 -23.05 22.08
CA LYS A 10 8.13 -21.59 21.83
C LYS A 10 9.53 -20.99 21.62
N TYR A 11 10.58 -21.60 22.19
CA TYR A 11 11.95 -21.04 22.16
C TYR A 11 12.87 -21.65 21.08
N ARG A 12 12.48 -22.76 20.46
CA ARG A 12 13.32 -23.45 19.44
C ARG A 12 13.24 -22.79 18.07
N TRP A 13 12.15 -22.09 17.77
CA TRP A 13 11.95 -21.39 16.49
C TRP A 13 12.59 -19.99 16.47
N LYS A 14 12.56 -19.25 17.58
CA LYS A 14 13.18 -17.90 17.68
C LYS A 14 14.71 -17.90 17.45
N ARG A 15 15.40 -19.02 17.66
CA ARG A 15 16.86 -19.12 17.48
C ARG A 15 17.29 -19.50 16.06
N ARG A 16 16.42 -20.15 15.27
CA ARG A 16 16.78 -20.65 13.93
C ARG A 16 16.76 -19.59 12.83
N TRP A 17 16.18 -18.43 13.12
CA TRP A 17 16.00 -17.33 12.16
C TRP A 17 16.71 -16.03 12.56
N LYS A 18 17.68 -16.09 13.49
CA LYS A 18 18.51 -14.92 13.83
C LYS A 18 19.69 -14.68 12.87
N HIS A 19 19.96 -15.60 11.94
CA HIS A 19 21.16 -15.56 11.06
C HIS A 19 20.90 -15.63 9.54
N LYS A 20 19.66 -15.44 9.09
CA LYS A 20 19.29 -15.19 7.68
C LYS A 20 18.14 -14.18 7.77
N THR A 21 18.19 -12.96 7.27
CA THR A 21 18.83 -12.47 6.05
C THR A 21 18.98 -10.95 6.23
N LYS A 22 20.11 -10.38 5.83
CA LYS A 22 20.24 -8.95 5.52
C LYS A 22 19.08 -8.65 4.56
N MET A 23 18.11 -7.81 4.95
CA MET A 23 16.93 -7.52 4.12
C MET A 23 17.42 -7.06 2.74
N GLU A 24 17.29 -7.93 1.75
CA GLU A 24 17.41 -7.58 0.34
C GLU A 24 16.50 -6.37 0.10
N ASN A 25 16.94 -5.41 -0.72
CA ASN A 25 16.12 -4.25 -1.10
C ASN A 25 14.73 -4.73 -1.51
N LEU A 26 13.74 -4.59 -0.62
CA LEU A 26 12.39 -5.08 -0.84
C LEU A 26 11.78 -4.24 -1.94
N SER A 27 11.47 -4.88 -3.07
CA SER A 27 10.80 -4.22 -4.18
C SER A 27 9.41 -3.73 -3.76
N THR A 28 8.99 -2.61 -4.35
CA THR A 28 7.61 -2.12 -4.22
C THR A 28 6.70 -2.96 -5.11
N ILE A 29 5.65 -3.54 -4.55
CA ILE A 29 4.71 -4.42 -5.25
C ILE A 29 3.32 -3.80 -5.35
N ALA A 30 2.55 -4.17 -6.38
CA ALA A 30 1.13 -3.85 -6.50
C ALA A 30 0.29 -5.01 -7.03
N ALA A 31 -1.00 -5.00 -6.68
CA ALA A 31 -2.02 -5.86 -7.31
C ALA A 31 -3.42 -5.26 -7.14
N ILE A 32 -4.35 -5.72 -7.98
CA ILE A 32 -5.79 -5.54 -7.76
C ILE A 32 -6.17 -6.39 -6.54
N ALA A 33 -6.66 -5.74 -5.49
CA ALA A 33 -6.98 -6.32 -4.18
C ALA A 33 -8.46 -6.68 -4.01
N THR A 34 -9.30 -6.38 -5.00
CA THR A 34 -10.72 -6.73 -5.05
C THR A 34 -10.98 -7.90 -6.02
N PRO A 35 -11.99 -8.75 -5.77
CA PRO A 35 -12.42 -9.76 -6.74
C PRO A 35 -12.78 -9.14 -8.09
N GLN A 36 -12.63 -9.92 -9.17
CA GLN A 36 -13.08 -9.52 -10.50
C GLN A 36 -14.61 -9.63 -10.56
N GLY A 37 -15.27 -8.61 -11.13
CA GLY A 37 -16.72 -8.59 -11.30
C GLY A 37 -17.28 -7.17 -11.31
N THR A 38 -18.58 -7.05 -11.54
CA THR A 38 -19.31 -5.76 -11.45
C THR A 38 -19.51 -5.38 -10.00
N GLY A 39 -18.70 -4.45 -9.49
CA GLY A 39 -18.87 -3.79 -8.19
C GLY A 39 -18.96 -2.27 -8.33
N GLY A 40 -19.15 -1.53 -7.23
CA GLY A 40 -19.00 -0.07 -7.28
C GLY A 40 -17.53 0.37 -7.34
N ILE A 41 -16.65 -0.37 -6.65
CA ILE A 41 -15.27 0.05 -6.36
C ILE A 41 -14.31 -1.11 -6.62
N GLY A 42 -13.19 -0.83 -7.27
CA GLY A 42 -12.02 -1.70 -7.35
C GLY A 42 -10.84 -1.08 -6.60
N ILE A 43 -10.05 -1.92 -5.92
CA ILE A 43 -8.91 -1.45 -5.13
C ILE A 43 -7.62 -1.95 -5.76
N ILE A 44 -6.68 -1.04 -6.00
CA ILE A 44 -5.29 -1.38 -6.33
C ILE A 44 -4.46 -1.06 -5.10
N ARG A 45 -3.81 -2.09 -4.55
CA ARG A 45 -2.96 -1.97 -3.36
C ARG A 45 -1.50 -1.99 -3.78
N ILE A 46 -0.71 -1.07 -3.24
CA ILE A 46 0.74 -0.97 -3.44
C ILE A 46 1.42 -1.07 -2.06
N SER A 47 2.52 -1.81 -1.94
CA SER A 47 3.29 -1.97 -0.69
C SER A 47 4.78 -1.98 -0.96
N GLY A 48 5.55 -1.21 -0.19
CA GLY A 48 7.02 -1.20 -0.27
C GLY A 48 7.62 0.19 0.01
N PRO A 49 8.96 0.31 -0.09
CA PRO A 49 9.67 1.53 0.25
C PRO A 49 9.32 2.72 -0.65
N GLU A 50 8.95 2.48 -1.90
CA GLU A 50 8.64 3.52 -2.88
C GLU A 50 7.13 3.63 -3.17
N ALA A 51 6.29 2.93 -2.38
CA ALA A 51 4.84 2.88 -2.59
C ALA A 51 4.22 4.27 -2.66
N VAL A 52 4.61 5.18 -1.76
CA VAL A 52 4.11 6.56 -1.74
C VAL A 52 4.65 7.38 -2.91
N THR A 53 5.95 7.30 -3.19
CA THR A 53 6.59 8.11 -4.24
C THR A 53 6.07 7.76 -5.63
N LEU A 54 6.02 6.47 -5.98
CA LEU A 54 5.61 6.00 -7.31
C LEU A 54 4.12 6.26 -7.55
N SER A 55 3.27 5.99 -6.56
CA SER A 55 1.83 6.21 -6.68
C SER A 55 1.46 7.70 -6.68
N ALA A 56 2.14 8.53 -5.91
CA ALA A 56 1.93 9.99 -5.94
C ALA A 56 2.35 10.61 -7.29
N SER A 57 3.29 9.99 -8.01
CA SER A 57 3.73 10.48 -9.33
C SER A 57 2.66 10.38 -10.42
N VAL A 58 1.63 9.55 -10.20
CA VAL A 58 0.52 9.29 -11.14
C VAL A 58 -0.84 9.76 -10.61
N PHE A 59 -0.85 10.44 -9.45
CA PHE A 59 -2.05 10.94 -8.81
C PHE A 59 -2.07 12.47 -8.77
N ARG A 60 -3.17 13.05 -9.25
CA ARG A 60 -3.46 14.49 -9.17
C ARG A 60 -4.59 14.71 -8.18
N ARG A 61 -4.32 15.45 -7.11
CA ARG A 61 -5.35 15.77 -6.11
C ARG A 61 -6.44 16.67 -6.73
N GLY A 62 -7.70 16.31 -6.50
CA GLY A 62 -8.82 17.19 -6.82
C GLY A 62 -8.79 18.41 -5.89
N CYS A 63 -8.63 19.62 -6.44
CA CYS A 63 -8.78 20.85 -5.69
C CYS A 63 -10.23 21.33 -5.78
N LYS A 64 -10.84 21.68 -4.64
CA LYS A 64 -12.11 22.41 -4.63
C LYS A 64 -11.83 23.83 -5.13
N LYS A 65 -12.61 24.33 -6.11
CA LYS A 65 -12.57 25.71 -6.61
C LYS A 65 -12.99 26.79 -5.58
N HIS A 66 -13.07 26.47 -4.29
CA HIS A 66 -13.80 27.28 -3.29
C HIS A 66 -12.95 27.86 -2.16
N ASP A 67 -11.63 27.91 -2.30
CA ASP A 67 -10.78 28.70 -1.41
C ASP A 67 -10.15 29.85 -2.23
N ASN A 68 -10.79 31.02 -2.18
CA ASN A 68 -10.23 32.30 -2.64
C ASN A 68 -9.07 32.79 -1.74
N ILE A 69 -8.27 31.88 -1.21
CA ILE A 69 -7.06 32.19 -0.46
C ILE A 69 -5.94 31.38 -1.11
N THR A 70 -5.08 32.15 -1.79
CA THR A 70 -3.87 31.72 -2.46
C THR A 70 -4.07 30.74 -3.62
N GLN A 71 -3.89 31.29 -4.82
CA GLN A 71 -3.31 30.57 -5.95
C GLN A 71 -2.09 29.76 -5.47
N ASP A 72 -2.27 28.52 -5.03
CA ASP A 72 -1.16 27.58 -4.99
C ASP A 72 -0.94 27.13 -6.44
N LYS A 73 -0.27 28.01 -7.20
CA LYS A 73 0.47 27.75 -8.45
C LYS A 73 1.66 26.79 -8.17
N ARG A 74 1.46 25.81 -7.28
CA ARG A 74 2.28 24.63 -7.03
C ARG A 74 1.39 23.46 -7.45
N THR A 75 1.20 23.18 -8.74
CA THR A 75 2.18 22.44 -9.54
C THR A 75 1.68 22.40 -10.99
N LEU A 76 2.11 23.37 -11.80
CA LEU A 76 2.13 23.23 -13.27
C LEU A 76 3.58 23.22 -13.82
N ASN A 77 4.58 23.30 -12.93
CA ASN A 77 5.99 23.22 -13.26
C ASN A 77 6.64 22.02 -12.53
N GLY A 78 6.43 20.80 -13.04
CA GLY A 78 7.38 19.67 -12.90
C GLY A 78 7.82 19.22 -11.51
N LYS A 79 7.25 19.72 -10.40
CA LYS A 79 7.57 19.32 -9.02
C LYS A 79 6.37 18.66 -8.35
N ASN A 80 6.00 17.50 -8.87
CA ASN A 80 5.04 16.58 -8.25
C ASN A 80 5.68 15.85 -7.06
N LEU A 81 6.03 16.53 -5.95
CA LEU A 81 6.47 15.79 -4.75
C LEU A 81 6.47 16.56 -3.43
N SER A 82 5.44 17.33 -3.07
CA SER A 82 5.33 17.79 -1.67
C SER A 82 3.99 18.44 -1.32
N LEU A 83 2.93 17.65 -1.24
CA LEU A 83 1.95 17.91 -0.18
C LEU A 83 2.19 16.81 0.87
N PRO A 84 2.34 17.11 2.17
CA PRO A 84 2.54 16.07 3.15
C PRO A 84 1.24 15.29 3.28
N TYR A 85 1.10 14.23 2.48
CA TYR A 85 0.01 13.28 2.65
C TYR A 85 0.11 12.69 4.05
N GLN A 86 -0.98 12.83 4.78
CA GLN A 86 -1.16 12.30 6.12
C GLN A 86 -1.55 10.83 5.99
N SER A 87 -1.01 10.03 6.90
CA SER A 87 -1.35 8.63 7.00
C SER A 87 -2.84 8.48 7.37
N HIS A 88 -3.52 7.48 6.81
CA HIS A 88 -4.92 7.15 7.08
C HIS A 88 -5.92 8.27 6.77
N LYS A 89 -5.61 9.11 5.79
CA LYS A 89 -6.57 10.06 5.22
C LYS A 89 -6.87 9.70 3.77
N LEU A 90 -8.15 9.82 3.40
CA LEU A 90 -8.61 9.68 2.03
C LEU A 90 -8.42 11.01 1.30
N TYR A 91 -7.85 10.92 0.11
CA TYR A 91 -7.64 12.02 -0.80
C TYR A 91 -8.45 11.76 -2.07
N HIS A 92 -9.32 12.69 -2.41
CA HIS A 92 -10.03 12.68 -3.69
C HIS A 92 -9.14 13.27 -4.78
N GLY A 93 -9.20 12.68 -5.98
CA GLY A 93 -8.46 13.18 -7.14
C GLY A 93 -8.56 12.24 -8.32
N TYR A 94 -7.57 12.32 -9.21
CA TYR A 94 -7.55 11.63 -10.48
C TYR A 94 -6.24 10.87 -10.64
N ILE A 95 -6.33 9.64 -11.14
CA ILE A 95 -5.16 8.98 -11.73
C ILE A 95 -5.06 9.44 -13.18
N PHE A 96 -3.85 9.77 -13.61
CA PHE A 96 -3.58 10.16 -14.98
C PHE A 96 -2.46 9.31 -15.58
N ASP A 97 -2.49 9.17 -16.89
CA ASP A 97 -1.41 8.58 -17.66
C ASP A 97 -0.29 9.61 -17.85
N PRO A 98 0.93 9.36 -17.35
CA PRO A 98 2.04 10.30 -17.45
C PRO A 98 2.58 10.51 -18.88
N GLU A 99 2.33 9.58 -19.80
CA GLU A 99 2.76 9.71 -21.20
C GLU A 99 1.79 10.59 -21.99
N THR A 100 0.49 10.37 -21.81
CA THR A 100 -0.55 11.10 -22.56
C THR A 100 -1.10 12.32 -21.81
N ASN A 101 -0.79 12.45 -20.53
CA ASN A 101 -1.32 13.44 -19.59
C ASN A 101 -2.86 13.45 -19.50
N ARG A 102 -3.51 12.32 -19.84
CA ARG A 102 -4.97 12.15 -19.78
C ARG A 102 -5.38 11.52 -18.46
N ASP A 103 -6.46 12.01 -17.88
CA ASP A 103 -7.04 11.43 -16.67
C ASP A 103 -7.68 10.07 -17.04
N ILE A 104 -7.32 9.02 -16.30
CA ILE A 104 -7.79 7.64 -16.46
C ILE A 104 -9.04 7.40 -15.64
N ASP A 105 -9.02 7.84 -14.37
CA ASP A 105 -10.15 7.66 -13.47
C ASP A 105 -10.15 8.67 -12.33
N GLU A 106 -11.34 8.96 -11.82
CA GLU A 106 -11.56 9.67 -10.56
C GLU A 106 -11.53 8.66 -9.40
N VAL A 107 -10.66 8.90 -8.41
CA VAL A 107 -10.33 7.92 -7.38
C VAL A 107 -10.34 8.50 -5.98
N LEU A 108 -10.48 7.60 -4.99
CA LEU A 108 -10.03 7.86 -3.63
C LEU A 108 -8.66 7.22 -3.41
N PHE A 109 -7.74 8.01 -2.89
CA PHE A 109 -6.35 7.65 -2.67
C PHE A 109 -6.03 7.69 -1.18
N VAL A 110 -5.49 6.61 -0.62
CA VAL A 110 -5.14 6.54 0.80
C VAL A 110 -3.70 6.06 0.97
N ILE A 111 -2.97 6.77 1.84
CA ILE A 111 -1.62 6.38 2.25
C ILE A 111 -1.69 5.86 3.68
N MET A 112 -1.11 4.69 3.92
CA MET A 112 -0.91 4.09 5.24
C MET A 112 0.59 3.93 5.47
N LYS A 113 1.18 4.88 6.19
CA LYS A 113 2.61 4.86 6.51
C LYS A 113 2.95 3.74 7.50
N LYS A 114 4.12 3.13 7.33
CA LYS A 114 4.68 2.18 8.29
C LYS A 114 4.80 2.81 9.69
N PRO A 115 4.69 2.01 10.77
CA PRO A 115 4.37 0.58 10.79
C PRO A 115 2.85 0.30 10.79
N ASN A 116 2.01 1.32 10.58
CA ASN A 116 0.57 1.23 10.77
C ASN A 116 -0.14 0.89 9.45
N SER A 117 0.25 -0.22 8.83
CA SER A 117 -0.32 -0.69 7.56
C SER A 117 -0.46 -2.21 7.58
N TYR A 118 -1.19 -2.77 6.60
CA TYR A 118 -1.40 -4.22 6.50
C TYR A 118 -0.08 -5.02 6.44
N THR A 119 0.89 -4.55 5.66
CA THR A 119 2.19 -5.21 5.50
C THR A 119 3.25 -4.74 6.49
N ARG A 120 2.97 -3.71 7.30
CA ARG A 120 3.94 -2.91 8.09
C ARG A 120 4.94 -2.11 7.26
N GLU A 121 4.79 -2.09 5.95
CA GLU A 121 5.54 -1.22 5.04
C GLU A 121 4.72 0.06 4.78
N ASP A 122 5.24 0.99 3.98
CA ASP A 122 4.38 2.01 3.42
C ASP A 122 3.43 1.36 2.42
N VAL A 123 2.12 1.59 2.59
CA VAL A 123 1.07 1.04 1.74
C VAL A 123 0.25 2.19 1.16
N VAL A 124 -0.10 2.06 -0.11
CA VAL A 124 -1.06 2.95 -0.78
C VAL A 124 -2.19 2.10 -1.32
N GLU A 125 -3.42 2.60 -1.20
CA GLU A 125 -4.57 2.05 -1.90
C GLU A 125 -5.20 3.11 -2.80
N ILE A 126 -5.44 2.73 -4.05
CA ILE A 126 -6.18 3.49 -5.04
C ILE A 126 -7.53 2.81 -5.18
N GLN A 127 -8.59 3.50 -4.78
CA GLN A 127 -9.97 3.04 -4.90
C GLN A 127 -10.58 3.72 -6.14
N ALA A 128 -10.68 2.95 -7.20
CA ALA A 128 -11.14 3.35 -8.53
C ALA A 128 -12.51 2.74 -8.82
N HIS A 129 -13.11 3.12 -9.94
CA HIS A 129 -14.28 2.41 -10.47
C HIS A 129 -13.91 0.94 -10.74
N SER A 130 -14.83 0.02 -10.47
CA SER A 130 -14.55 -1.43 -10.56
C SER A 130 -14.37 -1.99 -11.99
N GLY A 131 -14.40 -1.13 -13.00
CA GLY A 131 -14.25 -1.53 -14.39
C GLY A 131 -12.94 -2.31 -14.60
N PRO A 132 -12.99 -3.57 -15.09
CA PRO A 132 -11.79 -4.40 -15.19
C PRO A 132 -10.74 -3.78 -16.12
N PHE A 133 -11.17 -3.00 -17.12
CA PHE A 133 -10.29 -2.23 -17.98
C PHE A 133 -9.55 -1.12 -17.21
N VAL A 134 -10.29 -0.29 -16.46
CA VAL A 134 -9.73 0.82 -15.68
C VAL A 134 -8.69 0.33 -14.67
N LEU A 135 -9.02 -0.71 -13.92
CA LEU A 135 -8.10 -1.26 -12.91
C LEU A 135 -6.82 -1.83 -13.53
N ARG A 136 -6.92 -2.47 -14.70
CA ARG A 136 -5.75 -2.99 -15.43
C ARG A 136 -4.86 -1.87 -15.94
N VAL A 137 -5.44 -0.84 -16.55
CA VAL A 137 -4.68 0.32 -17.05
C VAL A 137 -3.94 1.03 -15.91
N ILE A 138 -4.59 1.28 -14.77
CA ILE A 138 -3.93 1.91 -13.61
C ILE A 138 -2.79 1.02 -13.09
N LEU A 139 -2.99 -0.30 -13.04
CA LEU A 139 -1.94 -1.24 -12.63
C LEU A 139 -0.75 -1.25 -13.59
N GLU A 140 -1.01 -1.22 -14.91
CA GLU A 140 0.03 -1.15 -15.95
C GLU A 140 0.85 0.14 -15.85
N ILE A 141 0.20 1.29 -15.63
CA ILE A 141 0.87 2.57 -15.38
C ILE A 141 1.80 2.48 -14.17
N LEU A 142 1.36 1.84 -13.07
CA LEU A 142 2.21 1.64 -11.89
C LEU A 142 3.41 0.73 -12.20
N ILE A 143 3.20 -0.32 -13.01
CA ILE A 143 4.28 -1.22 -13.44
C ILE A 143 5.31 -0.46 -14.28
N GLN A 144 4.87 0.38 -15.22
CA GLN A 144 5.75 1.25 -16.01
C GLN A 144 6.56 2.22 -15.13
N LYS A 145 6.03 2.63 -13.97
CA LYS A 145 6.76 3.44 -12.98
C LYS A 145 7.76 2.64 -12.13
N GLY A 146 7.86 1.33 -12.30
CA GLY A 146 8.81 0.48 -11.59
C GLY A 146 8.22 -0.29 -10.41
N VAL A 147 6.89 -0.29 -10.25
CA VAL A 147 6.22 -1.18 -9.30
C VAL A 147 6.18 -2.61 -9.86
N GLN A 148 6.49 -3.61 -9.04
CA GLN A 148 6.43 -5.00 -9.45
C GLN A 148 5.03 -5.59 -9.22
N LEU A 149 4.61 -6.56 -10.03
CA LEU A 149 3.37 -7.27 -9.78
C LEU A 149 3.54 -8.18 -8.55
N ALA A 150 2.60 -8.09 -7.60
CA ALA A 150 2.64 -8.94 -6.41
C ALA A 150 2.34 -10.40 -6.75
N GLY A 151 3.10 -11.33 -6.17
CA GLY A 151 2.81 -12.75 -6.23
C GLY A 151 1.62 -13.17 -5.36
N PRO A 152 1.10 -14.41 -5.55
CA PRO A 152 0.01 -14.94 -4.74
C PRO A 152 0.34 -14.91 -3.23
N GLY A 153 -0.51 -14.26 -2.45
CA GLY A 153 -0.34 -14.16 -1.00
C GLY A 153 0.85 -13.30 -0.54
N GLU A 154 1.52 -12.57 -1.43
CA GLU A 154 2.75 -11.85 -1.10
C GLU A 154 2.53 -10.76 -0.05
N PHE A 155 1.44 -9.98 -0.15
CA PHE A 155 1.11 -8.99 0.88
C PHE A 155 0.98 -9.62 2.28
N THR A 156 0.28 -10.77 2.36
CA THR A 156 0.09 -11.49 3.63
C THR A 156 1.41 -12.10 4.13
N LYS A 157 2.26 -12.61 3.22
CA LYS A 157 3.61 -13.07 3.54
C LYS A 157 4.45 -11.94 4.15
N ARG A 158 4.42 -10.73 3.57
CA ARG A 158 5.11 -9.54 4.12
C ARG A 158 4.55 -9.15 5.49
N ALA A 159 3.22 -9.13 5.64
CA ALA A 159 2.57 -8.88 6.92
C ALA A 159 3.00 -9.87 8.01
N PHE A 160 3.16 -11.15 7.67
CA PHE A 160 3.67 -12.18 8.56
C PHE A 160 5.13 -11.94 8.94
N LEU A 161 6.01 -11.74 7.95
CA LEU A 161 7.44 -11.53 8.15
C LEU A 161 7.74 -10.26 8.97
N ASN A 162 6.93 -9.23 8.81
CA ASN A 162 7.04 -7.99 9.58
C ASN A 162 6.29 -8.04 10.93
N GLY A 163 5.86 -9.23 11.38
CA GLY A 163 5.33 -9.44 12.72
C GLY A 163 3.91 -8.91 12.98
N ARG A 164 3.15 -8.51 11.93
CA ARG A 164 1.76 -8.04 12.10
C ARG A 164 0.83 -9.18 12.48
N LEU A 165 0.92 -10.31 11.80
CA LEU A 165 0.04 -11.45 12.05
C LEU A 165 0.42 -12.20 13.34
N PHE A 166 1.68 -12.17 13.76
CA PHE A 166 2.09 -12.75 15.05
C PHE A 166 1.46 -12.01 16.25
N GLN A 167 1.34 -10.67 16.19
CA GLN A 167 0.66 -9.90 17.24
C GLN A 167 -0.84 -10.23 17.38
N ILE A 168 -1.51 -10.65 16.29
CA ILE A 168 -2.92 -11.06 16.35
C ILE A 168 -3.07 -12.32 17.21
N PHE A 169 -2.16 -13.28 17.05
CA PHE A 169 -2.18 -14.52 17.84
C PHE A 169 -1.78 -14.28 19.30
N GLU A 170 -0.83 -13.41 19.61
CA GLU A 170 -0.46 -13.12 21.00
C GLU A 170 -1.57 -12.37 21.77
N LYS A 171 -2.27 -11.42 21.13
CA LYS A 171 -3.42 -10.75 21.78
C LYS A 171 -4.56 -11.73 22.09
N PHE A 172 -4.82 -12.69 21.20
CA PHE A 172 -5.82 -13.72 21.42
C PHE A 172 -5.52 -14.60 22.65
N PHE A 173 -4.24 -14.89 22.94
CA PHE A 173 -3.84 -15.70 24.09
C PHE A 173 -3.66 -14.92 25.40
N LEU A 174 -3.66 -13.59 25.37
CA LEU A 174 -3.56 -12.73 26.56
C LEU A 174 -4.93 -12.23 27.06
N THR A 175 -6.02 -12.59 26.37
CA THR A 175 -7.39 -12.20 26.73
C THR A 175 -8.23 -13.39 27.24
N PHE A 176 -7.58 -14.54 27.48
CA PHE A 176 -8.11 -15.72 28.16
C PHE A 176 -7.07 -16.22 29.18
#